data_AF-A0A356PWZ7-F1
#
_entry.id   AF-A0A356PWZ7-F1
#
_cell.length_a   1.000
_cell.length_b   1.000
_cell.length_c   1.000
_cell.angle_alpha   90.00
_cell.angle_beta   90.00
_cell.angle_gamma   90.00
#
_symmetry.space_group_name_H-M   'P 1'
#
loop_
_entity.id
_entity.type
_entity.pdbx_description
1 polymer ?
#
loop_
_entity_poly.entity_id
_entity_poly.type
_entity_poly.pdbx_seq_one_letter_code
_entity_poly.pdbx_strand_id
1 'polypeptide(L)'
;MGIRDMGVALNGANPKVSARPWITCLSGGADSTALALLAEDHARRNARAHSAIIIDHGIRPEAAQEAARVGRRMQEAGIAVTVHKVAAAAP
;
A
#
# COMPACT_ATOMS: atom_id res chain seq x y z
N MET A 1 25.47 48.39 -18.46
CA MET A 1 24.54 48.53 -17.32
C MET A 1 23.15 48.14 -17.84
N GLY A 2 22.46 47.06 -17.50
CA GLY A 2 22.64 45.86 -16.68
C GLY A 2 21.35 45.02 -16.81
N ILE A 3 21.46 43.70 -16.62
CA ILE A 3 20.41 42.75 -16.17
C ILE A 3 19.27 42.48 -17.18
N ARG A 4 19.33 41.46 -18.07
CA ARG A 4 19.06 40.02 -17.87
C ARG A 4 17.79 39.69 -17.07
N ASP A 5 16.63 39.71 -17.73
CA ASP A 5 15.51 38.82 -17.37
C ASP A 5 15.68 37.49 -18.12
N MET A 6 16.31 36.55 -17.44
CA MET A 6 16.34 35.14 -17.85
C MET A 6 14.95 34.56 -17.67
N GLY A 7 14.26 34.35 -18.79
CA GLY A 7 13.21 33.35 -18.86
C GLY A 7 13.80 32.00 -18.48
N VAL A 8 13.51 31.51 -17.28
CA VAL A 8 13.71 30.11 -16.93
C VAL A 8 12.61 29.33 -17.65
N ALA A 9 12.93 28.89 -18.87
CA ALA A 9 12.25 27.76 -19.46
C ALA A 9 12.44 26.58 -18.50
N LEU A 10 11.35 26.09 -17.93
CA LEU A 10 11.32 24.81 -17.22
C LEU A 10 11.47 23.68 -18.26
N ASN A 11 12.64 23.62 -18.90
CA ASN A 11 13.06 22.48 -19.69
C ASN A 11 13.63 21.45 -18.71
N GLY A 12 12.77 20.53 -18.28
CA GLY A 12 13.13 19.50 -17.32
C GLY A 12 11.98 18.55 -17.07
N ALA A 13 11.44 17.94 -18.12
CA ALA A 13 10.70 16.69 -17.98
C ALA A 13 11.68 15.62 -17.49
N ASN A 14 11.96 15.62 -16.19
CA ASN A 14 12.69 14.57 -15.51
C ASN A 14 11.86 13.29 -15.70
N PRO A 15 12.41 12.19 -16.24
CA PRO A 15 11.67 10.94 -16.39
C PRO A 15 11.00 10.63 -15.05
N LYS A 16 9.67 10.47 -15.06
CA LYS A 16 8.85 10.18 -13.87
C LYS A 16 9.60 9.16 -13.02
N VAL A 17 10.21 9.58 -11.92
CA VAL A 17 10.53 8.65 -10.83
C VAL A 17 9.16 8.16 -10.41
N SER A 18 8.76 6.97 -10.87
CA SER A 18 7.48 6.40 -10.46
C SER A 18 7.54 6.30 -8.94
N ALA A 19 6.69 7.05 -8.25
CA ALA A 19 6.65 7.00 -6.80
C ALA A 19 6.45 5.53 -6.39
N ARG A 20 7.42 4.95 -5.67
CA ARG A 20 7.38 3.53 -5.29
C ARG A 20 6.12 3.24 -4.48
N PRO A 21 5.24 2.31 -4.88
CA PRO A 21 4.02 2.04 -4.13
C PRO A 21 4.33 1.63 -2.69
N TRP A 22 3.42 1.92 -1.77
CA TRP A 22 3.50 1.44 -0.39
C TRP A 22 2.69 0.18 -0.20
N ILE A 23 3.16 -0.69 0.69
CA ILE A 23 2.51 -1.93 1.03
C ILE A 23 2.45 -2.04 2.55
N THR A 24 1.28 -2.35 3.09
CA THR A 24 1.12 -2.69 4.50
C THR A 24 0.88 -4.19 4.67
N CYS A 25 1.54 -4.80 5.65
CA CYS A 25 1.24 -6.16 6.07
C CYS A 25 0.04 -6.12 7.03
N LEU A 26 -1.01 -6.83 6.67
CA LEU A 26 -2.30 -6.80 7.37
C LEU A 26 -2.61 -8.16 7.97
N SER A 27 -2.65 -8.24 9.31
CA SER A 27 -3.03 -9.46 10.03
C SER A 27 -4.52 -9.52 10.36
N GLY A 28 -5.20 -8.37 10.36
CA GLY A 28 -6.58 -8.23 10.81
C GLY A 28 -6.74 -7.74 12.25
N GLY A 29 -5.64 -7.63 13.00
CA GLY A 29 -5.62 -7.00 14.32
C GLY A 29 -5.79 -5.48 14.24
N ALA A 30 -6.16 -4.86 15.37
CA ALA A 30 -6.43 -3.43 15.46
C ALA A 30 -5.27 -2.57 14.95
N ASP A 31 -4.05 -2.85 15.38
CA ASP A 31 -2.86 -2.07 15.00
C ASP A 31 -2.58 -2.13 13.51
N SER A 32 -2.59 -3.34 12.93
CA SER A 32 -2.35 -3.52 11.49
C SER A 32 -3.46 -2.88 10.63
N THR A 33 -4.70 -2.89 11.14
CA THR A 33 -5.84 -2.27 10.47
C THR A 33 -5.73 -0.75 10.52
N ALA A 34 -5.41 -0.17 11.69
CA ALA A 34 -5.17 1.26 11.83
C ALA A 34 -4.02 1.73 10.93
N LEU A 35 -2.92 0.96 10.88
CA LEU A 35 -1.80 1.25 10.00
C LEU A 35 -2.21 1.26 8.53
N ALA A 36 -2.97 0.27 8.05
CA ALA A 36 -3.43 0.22 6.66
C ALA A 36 -4.33 1.42 6.30
N LEU A 37 -5.24 1.81 7.18
CA LEU A 37 -6.12 2.96 6.98
C LEU A 37 -5.35 4.29 6.95
N LEU A 38 -4.40 4.47 7.87
CA LEU A 38 -3.55 5.66 7.91
C LEU A 38 -2.60 5.72 6.71
N ALA A 39 -2.04 4.59 6.30
CA ALA A 39 -1.16 4.49 5.14
C ALA A 39 -1.91 4.83 3.85
N GLU A 40 -3.15 4.34 3.69
CA GLU A 40 -4.01 4.67 2.57
C GLU A 40 -4.32 6.17 2.53
N ASP A 41 -4.72 6.74 3.67
CA ASP A 41 -5.03 8.17 3.74
C ASP A 41 -3.80 9.03 3.42
N HIS A 42 -2.64 8.66 3.95
CA HIS A 42 -1.37 9.32 3.64
C HIS A 42 -0.99 9.15 2.17
N ALA A 43 -1.20 7.98 1.56
CA ALA A 43 -0.91 7.72 0.16
C ALA A 43 -1.76 8.61 -0.76
N ARG A 44 -3.07 8.74 -0.48
CA ARG A 44 -3.97 9.66 -1.22
C ARG A 44 -3.49 11.11 -1.15
N ARG A 45 -3.14 11.60 0.04
CA ARG A 45 -2.64 12.98 0.23
C ARG A 45 -1.34 13.27 -0.52
N ASN A 46 -0.55 12.23 -0.82
CA ASN A 46 0.74 12.36 -1.51
C ASN A 46 0.71 11.90 -2.98
N ALA A 47 -0.48 11.62 -3.53
CA ALA A 47 -0.64 11.06 -4.88
C ALA A 47 0.20 9.80 -5.12
N ARG A 48 0.20 8.89 -4.13
CA ARG A 48 0.91 7.60 -4.18
C ARG A 48 -0.08 6.44 -4.15
N ALA A 49 0.32 5.32 -4.73
CA ALA A 49 -0.43 4.07 -4.61
C ALA A 49 -0.09 3.36 -3.29
N HIS A 50 -1.10 2.74 -2.69
CA HIS A 50 -0.99 1.90 -1.51
C HIS A 50 -1.83 0.62 -1.68
N SER A 51 -1.34 -0.48 -1.13
CA SER A 51 -2.06 -1.75 -1.05
C SER A 51 -1.75 -2.47 0.26
N ALA A 52 -2.61 -3.42 0.62
CA ALA A 52 -2.40 -4.29 1.77
C ALA A 52 -2.16 -5.74 1.32
N ILE A 53 -1.30 -6.44 2.07
CA ILE A 53 -1.05 -7.87 1.89
C ILE A 53 -1.41 -8.61 3.17
N ILE A 54 -2.21 -9.67 3.03
CA ILE A 54 -2.54 -10.61 4.10
C ILE A 54 -1.79 -11.91 3.83
N ILE A 55 -1.09 -12.44 4.84
CA ILE A 55 -0.43 -13.75 4.77
C ILE A 55 -1.34 -14.78 5.44
N ASP A 56 -1.95 -15.66 4.63
CA ASP A 56 -2.62 -16.85 5.15
C ASP A 56 -1.57 -17.93 5.41
N HIS A 57 -1.20 -18.09 6.68
CA HIS A 57 -0.20 -19.05 7.11
C HIS A 57 -0.71 -20.49 7.16
N GLY A 58 -2.02 -20.75 7.07
CA GLY A 58 -2.59 -22.10 7.12
C GLY A 58 -2.44 -22.87 8.46
N ILE A 59 -1.73 -22.34 9.45
CA ILE A 59 -1.54 -22.96 10.79
C ILE A 59 -2.87 -23.34 11.47
N ARG A 60 -3.92 -22.52 11.31
CA ARG A 60 -5.26 -22.79 11.86
C ARG A 60 -6.26 -23.01 10.73
N PRO A 61 -7.27 -23.88 10.89
CA PRO A 61 -8.33 -24.10 9.89
C PRO A 61 -9.05 -22.81 9.48
N GLU A 62 -9.21 -21.88 10.42
CA GLU A 62 -9.96 -20.63 10.23
C GLU A 62 -9.12 -19.54 9.55
N ALA A 63 -7.81 -19.75 9.34
CA ALA A 63 -6.89 -18.72 8.84
C ALA A 63 -7.33 -18.17 7.48
N ALA A 64 -7.79 -19.03 6.57
CA ALA A 64 -8.29 -18.61 5.26
C ALA A 64 -9.57 -17.77 5.37
N GLN A 65 -10.50 -18.16 6.25
CA GLN A 65 -11.75 -17.41 6.45
C GLN A 65 -11.47 -16.05 7.09
N GLU A 66 -10.52 -15.99 8.03
CA GLU A 66 -10.09 -14.76 8.66
C GLU A 66 -9.43 -13.81 7.64
N ALA A 67 -8.51 -14.32 6.82
CA ALA A 67 -7.87 -13.56 5.77
C ALA A 67 -8.89 -12.98 4.77
N ALA A 68 -9.88 -13.78 4.36
CA ALA A 68 -10.95 -13.34 3.46
C ALA A 68 -11.84 -12.25 4.10
N ARG A 69 -12.19 -12.40 5.38
CA ARG A 69 -13.00 -11.43 6.13
C ARG A 69 -12.28 -10.09 6.27
N VAL A 70 -11.00 -10.13 6.63
CA VAL A 70 -10.16 -8.94 6.77
C VAL A 70 -9.97 -8.25 5.41
N GLY A 71 -9.71 -9.02 4.35
CA GLY A 71 -9.56 -8.49 3.00
C GLY A 71 -10.81 -7.78 2.51
N ARG A 72 -12.00 -8.36 2.73
CA ARG A 72 -13.27 -7.73 2.37
C ARG A 72 -13.46 -6.37 3.05
N ARG A 73 -13.19 -6.28 4.34
CA ARG A 73 -13.33 -5.01 5.09
C ARG A 73 -12.42 -3.91 4.56
N MET A 74 -11.20 -4.26 4.18
CA MET A 74 -10.28 -3.27 3.61
C MET A 74 -10.66 -2.88 2.18
N GLN A 75 -11.17 -3.82 1.39
CA GLN A 75 -11.74 -3.51 0.06
C GLN A 75 -12.96 -2.58 0.17
N GLU A 76 -13.83 -2.79 1.15
CA GLU A 76 -14.95 -1.89 1.49
C GLU A 76 -14.45 -0.49 1.91
N ALA A 77 -13.28 -0.42 2.55
CA ALA A 77 -12.59 0.84 2.88
C ALA A 77 -11.82 1.46 1.70
N GLY A 78 -11.90 0.88 0.50
CA GLY A 78 -11.25 1.38 -0.72
C GLY A 78 -9.78 0.99 -0.87
N ILE A 79 -9.28 0.04 -0.07
CA ILE A 79 -7.88 -0.41 -0.10
C ILE A 79 -7.77 -1.67 -0.97
N ALA A 80 -6.84 -1.68 -1.92
CA ALA A 80 -6.52 -2.88 -2.69
C ALA A 80 -5.83 -3.91 -1.77
N VAL A 81 -6.33 -5.15 -1.76
CA VAL A 81 -5.82 -6.23 -0.90
C VAL A 81 -5.45 -7.45 -1.72
N THR A 82 -4.28 -8.03 -1.43
CA THR A 82 -3.89 -9.36 -1.90
C THR A 82 -3.76 -10.32 -0.72
N VAL A 83 -4.31 -11.52 -0.86
CA VAL A 83 -4.08 -12.61 0.10
C VAL A 83 -3.05 -13.56 -0.48
N HIS A 84 -1.95 -13.78 0.23
CA HIS A 84 -0.93 -14.77 -0.13
C HIS A 84 -0.99 -15.93 0.84
N LYS A 85 -1.36 -17.11 0.33
CA LYS A 85 -1.30 -18.36 1.09
C LYS A 85 0.11 -18.92 1.05
N VAL A 86 0.66 -19.21 2.22
CA VAL A 86 1.96 -19.89 2.35
C VAL A 86 1.72 -21.39 2.41
N ALA A 87 2.38 -22.13 1.52
CA ALA A 87 2.32 -23.60 1.44
C ALA A 87 3.66 -24.27 1.82
N ALA A 88 4.61 -23.51 2.37
CA ALA A 88 5.92 -24.03 2.75
C ALA A 88 5.80 -25.00 3.94
N ALA A 89 6.50 -26.13 3.87
CA ALA A 89 6.70 -26.99 5.03
C ALA A 89 7.47 -26.21 6.10
N ALA A 90 7.07 -26.34 7.37
CA ALA A 90 7.86 -25.81 8.47
C ALA A 90 9.25 -26.47 8.42
N PRO A 91 10.34 -25.70 8.62
CA PRO A 91 11.70 -26.23 8.64
C PRO A 91 11.92 -27.24 9.77
#